data_AF-A0A517R734-F1
#
_entry.id   AF-A0A517R734-F1
#
_cell.length_a   1.000
_cell.length_b   1.000
_cell.length_c   1.000
_cell.angle_alpha   90.00
_cell.angle_beta   90.00
_cell.angle_gamma   90.00
#
_symmetry.space_group_name_H-M   'P 1'
#
loop_
_entity.id
_entity.type
_entity.pdbx_description
1 polymer ?
#
loop_
_entity_poly.entity_id
_entity_poly.type
_entity_poly.pdbx_seq_one_letter_code
_entity_poly.pdbx_strand_id
1 'polypeptide(L)'
;MLWEASVTRSKFLFALLCVCGMLPLSDGFTQFREAVDERRTEFALSYDRFLKLDQTLTEQGYRVVSIDGYAVRNRDYYAATWDRIDEPEWKACYRTKPDDFKKLASDYASEGYRLVDLCSYAVNRQDYYAAIWEKTLGPEQELEIRLPAADFQKAFDARIEMGCRPSMLSSIAINGEDYYAVVWEGRTEPECRIRYRLSDRQYQQELADYREQGFRLVDVNSHVANRTEIFSAIWEKDLDTEWKTEHRLPLRRLKTKHDAMIKDGYHLVDLAVRESGPGVFYDAVWSR
;
A
#
# COMPACT_ATOMS: atom_id res chain seq x y z
N MET A 1 -9.59 -13.75 -13.99
CA MET A 1 -8.64 -14.85 -14.29
C MET A 1 -7.80 -14.97 -13.03
N LEU A 2 -8.16 -15.90 -12.16
CA LEU A 2 -7.50 -16.10 -10.87
C LEU A 2 -6.21 -16.87 -11.12
N TRP A 3 -5.08 -16.34 -10.66
CA TRP A 3 -3.79 -17.02 -10.73
C TRP A 3 -3.53 -17.70 -9.39
N GLU A 4 -3.55 -19.04 -9.37
CA GLU A 4 -2.99 -19.85 -8.29
C GLU A 4 -1.67 -20.43 -8.78
N ALA A 5 -0.55 -20.02 -8.19
CA ALA A 5 0.76 -20.60 -8.48
C ALA A 5 1.14 -21.58 -7.37
N SER A 6 1.00 -22.89 -7.62
CA SER A 6 1.60 -23.93 -6.78
C SER A 6 3.05 -24.15 -7.21
N VAL A 7 4.04 -23.88 -6.34
CA VAL A 7 5.45 -24.15 -6.63
C VAL A 7 5.95 -25.37 -5.85
N THR A 8 6.29 -26.42 -6.60
CA THR A 8 6.89 -27.66 -6.10
C THR A 8 8.40 -27.47 -5.88
N ARG A 9 8.89 -27.81 -4.68
CA ARG A 9 10.31 -27.74 -4.29
C ARG A 9 11.22 -28.61 -5.18
N SER A 10 12.28 -28.03 -5.74
CA SER A 10 13.43 -28.78 -6.28
C SER A 10 14.68 -28.54 -5.42
N LYS A 11 15.20 -29.62 -4.84
CA LYS A 11 16.44 -29.66 -4.05
C LYS A 11 17.64 -29.71 -5.00
N PHE A 12 18.59 -28.79 -4.87
CA PHE A 12 19.92 -28.94 -5.49
C PHE A 12 20.95 -29.41 -4.45
N LEU A 13 21.59 -30.54 -4.78
CA LEU A 13 22.70 -31.18 -4.08
C LEU A 13 24.00 -30.41 -4.36
N PHE A 14 24.77 -30.07 -3.31
CA PHE A 14 26.17 -29.63 -3.47
C PHE A 14 27.11 -30.85 -3.40
N ALA A 15 27.96 -31.00 -4.41
CA ALA A 15 29.04 -31.99 -4.43
C ALA A 15 30.31 -31.37 -3.81
N LEU A 16 30.87 -32.08 -2.83
CA LEU A 16 32.08 -31.75 -2.08
C LEU A 16 33.32 -32.26 -2.84
N LEU A 17 34.32 -31.42 -3.09
CA LEU A 17 35.67 -31.86 -3.42
C LEU A 17 36.64 -31.29 -2.38
N CYS A 18 37.13 -32.18 -1.51
CA CYS A 18 38.20 -31.93 -0.55
C CYS A 18 39.55 -31.83 -1.27
N VAL A 19 40.34 -30.79 -0.95
CA VAL A 19 41.81 -30.87 -0.93
C VAL A 19 42.29 -30.24 0.37
N CYS A 20 43.01 -31.04 1.17
CA CYS A 20 43.61 -30.69 2.45
C CYS A 20 44.67 -29.58 2.34
N GLY A 21 44.70 -28.67 3.31
CA GLY A 21 45.86 -27.80 3.55
C GLY A 21 45.63 -26.66 4.54
N MET A 22 45.68 -26.97 5.85
CA MET A 22 46.02 -26.10 7.00
C MET A 22 45.14 -24.86 7.31
N LEU A 23 44.45 -24.91 8.46
CA LEU A 23 43.93 -23.76 9.21
C LEU A 23 45.04 -23.15 10.10
N PRO A 24 44.98 -21.85 10.42
CA PRO A 24 44.28 -21.45 11.64
C PRO A 24 43.23 -20.35 11.46
N LEU A 25 42.38 -20.27 12.49
CA LEU A 25 41.16 -19.50 12.66
C LEU A 25 41.37 -17.98 12.83
N SER A 26 40.25 -17.27 12.61
CA SER A 26 39.90 -15.88 12.93
C SER A 26 40.62 -14.77 12.15
N ASP A 27 39.95 -14.18 11.16
CA ASP A 27 38.99 -13.10 11.44
C ASP A 27 37.99 -12.92 10.31
N GLY A 28 36.80 -12.45 10.70
CA GLY A 28 35.55 -12.57 9.97
C GLY A 28 35.57 -12.00 8.56
N PHE A 29 34.96 -12.77 7.66
CA PHE A 29 34.39 -12.30 6.41
C PHE A 29 33.65 -10.99 6.64
N THR A 30 34.30 -9.87 6.29
CA THR A 30 33.56 -8.65 5.94
C THR A 30 33.04 -8.88 4.53
N GLN A 31 32.02 -9.73 4.42
CA GLN A 31 31.18 -9.74 3.24
C GLN A 31 30.36 -8.45 3.34
N PHE A 32 30.88 -7.39 2.72
CA PHE A 32 30.11 -6.20 2.40
C PHE A 32 28.85 -6.67 1.67
N ARG A 33 27.77 -6.84 2.42
CA ARG A 33 26.44 -7.04 1.89
C ARG A 33 25.95 -5.64 1.51
N GLU A 34 26.39 -5.17 0.36
CA GLU A 34 25.70 -4.09 -0.34
C GLU A 34 24.32 -4.66 -0.73
N ALA A 35 23.36 -4.58 0.20
CA ALA A 35 21.95 -4.75 -0.09
C ALA A 35 21.48 -3.49 -0.85
N VAL A 36 21.79 -3.44 -2.13
CA VAL A 36 21.30 -2.46 -3.11
C VAL A 36 20.81 -3.37 -4.26
N ASP A 37 19.53 -3.63 -4.51
CA ASP A 37 18.28 -2.92 -4.29
C ASP A 37 17.20 -4.04 -4.28
N GLU A 38 16.76 -4.52 -3.11
CA GLU A 38 15.78 -5.63 -3.01
C GLU A 38 14.33 -5.15 -3.19
N ARG A 39 14.15 -3.84 -3.29
CA ARG A 39 12.88 -3.16 -3.51
C ARG A 39 12.89 -2.47 -4.86
N ARG A 40 11.80 -2.58 -5.60
CA ARG A 40 11.58 -1.88 -6.87
C ARG A 40 10.29 -1.09 -6.78
N THR A 41 10.33 0.20 -7.10
CA THR A 41 9.14 1.05 -7.14
C THR A 41 8.98 1.64 -8.54
N GLU A 42 7.79 1.53 -9.11
CA GLU A 42 7.47 2.12 -10.41
C GLU A 42 6.17 2.91 -10.34
N PHE A 43 6.09 3.98 -11.11
CA PHE A 43 4.97 4.92 -11.12
C PHE A 43 4.45 5.12 -12.54
N ALA A 44 3.16 5.42 -12.68
CA ALA A 44 2.52 5.71 -13.96
C ALA A 44 2.62 4.56 -14.98
N LEU A 45 2.50 3.33 -14.50
CA LEU A 45 2.40 2.15 -15.36
C LEU A 45 0.98 2.07 -15.91
N SER A 46 0.80 2.02 -17.23
CA SER A 46 -0.49 1.61 -17.79
C SER A 46 -0.80 0.18 -17.35
N TYR A 47 -2.08 -0.20 -17.28
CA TYR A 47 -2.49 -1.56 -16.88
C TYR A 47 -1.70 -2.69 -17.57
N ASP A 48 -1.57 -2.66 -18.90
CA ASP A 48 -0.84 -3.69 -19.63
C ASP A 48 0.66 -3.75 -19.28
N ARG A 49 1.26 -2.59 -18.97
CA ARG A 49 2.66 -2.50 -18.55
C ARG A 49 2.83 -3.01 -17.13
N PHE A 50 1.91 -2.65 -16.25
CA PHE A 50 1.87 -3.15 -14.88
C PHE A 50 1.78 -4.67 -14.88
N LEU A 51 0.79 -5.27 -15.55
CA LEU A 51 0.63 -6.73 -15.58
C LEU A 51 1.86 -7.45 -16.12
N LYS A 52 2.45 -6.94 -17.21
CA LYS A 52 3.65 -7.54 -17.79
C LYS A 52 4.84 -7.44 -16.84
N LEU A 53 5.00 -6.31 -16.18
CA LEU A 53 6.10 -6.10 -15.24
C LEU A 53 5.91 -6.96 -13.98
N ASP A 54 4.71 -6.99 -13.41
CA ASP A 54 4.36 -7.78 -12.24
C ASP A 54 4.62 -9.27 -12.47
N GLN A 55 4.20 -9.80 -13.63
CA GLN A 55 4.54 -11.17 -14.03
C GLN A 55 6.05 -11.39 -14.11
N THR A 56 6.77 -10.48 -14.79
CA THR A 56 8.23 -10.59 -14.97
C THR A 56 8.97 -10.58 -13.63
N LEU A 57 8.53 -9.73 -12.70
CA LEU A 57 9.11 -9.61 -11.36
C LEU A 57 8.76 -10.82 -10.49
N THR A 58 7.53 -11.33 -10.59
CA THR A 58 7.10 -12.57 -9.91
C THR A 58 7.96 -13.77 -10.33
N GLU A 59 8.23 -13.90 -11.63
CA GLU A 59 9.14 -14.94 -12.17
C GLU A 59 10.59 -14.78 -11.66
N GLN A 60 10.97 -13.59 -11.20
CA GLN A 60 12.29 -13.28 -10.60
C GLN A 60 12.29 -13.37 -9.07
N GLY A 61 11.19 -13.82 -8.45
CA GLY A 61 11.06 -13.98 -7.00
C GLY A 61 10.66 -12.72 -6.24
N TYR A 62 10.25 -11.65 -6.94
CA TYR A 62 9.64 -10.48 -6.30
C TYR A 62 8.14 -10.71 -6.09
N ARG A 63 7.55 -9.97 -5.17
CA ARG A 63 6.10 -9.82 -5.03
C ARG A 63 5.72 -8.37 -4.86
N VAL A 64 4.52 -8.00 -5.28
CA VAL A 64 3.99 -6.66 -5.00
C VAL A 64 3.73 -6.55 -3.48
N VAL A 65 4.14 -5.42 -2.90
CA VAL A 65 3.96 -5.12 -1.46
C VAL A 65 3.18 -3.83 -1.22
N SER A 66 3.01 -3.00 -2.26
CA SER A 66 2.13 -1.83 -2.26
C SER A 66 1.63 -1.56 -3.69
N ILE A 67 0.36 -1.19 -3.85
CA ILE A 67 -0.33 -1.01 -5.11
C ILE A 67 -1.38 0.11 -5.05
N ASP A 68 -1.19 1.13 -5.88
CA ASP A 68 -2.14 2.22 -6.08
C ASP A 68 -2.66 2.24 -7.51
N GLY A 69 -3.95 1.91 -7.67
CA GLY A 69 -4.67 2.05 -8.92
C GLY A 69 -5.28 3.45 -9.04
N TYR A 70 -5.22 4.06 -10.23
CA TYR A 70 -5.87 5.34 -10.48
C TYR A 70 -6.21 5.50 -11.96
N ALA A 71 -7.15 6.38 -12.27
CA ALA A 71 -7.50 6.71 -13.64
C ALA A 71 -6.90 8.06 -14.06
N VAL A 72 -6.45 8.12 -15.32
CA VAL A 72 -6.07 9.36 -15.99
C VAL A 72 -6.78 9.39 -17.32
N ARG A 73 -7.69 10.35 -17.53
CA ARG A 73 -8.50 10.44 -18.75
C ARG A 73 -9.16 9.09 -19.11
N ASN A 74 -9.78 8.46 -18.11
CA ASN A 74 -10.49 7.18 -18.24
C ASN A 74 -9.64 5.96 -18.66
N ARG A 75 -8.32 6.02 -18.46
CA ARG A 75 -7.44 4.85 -18.56
C ARG A 75 -6.82 4.58 -17.21
N ASP A 76 -6.73 3.31 -16.84
CA ASP A 76 -6.11 2.91 -15.58
C ASP A 76 -4.59 2.88 -15.67
N TYR A 77 -4.01 3.38 -14.59
CA TYR A 77 -2.60 3.40 -14.30
C TYR A 77 -2.37 2.86 -12.89
N TYR A 78 -1.15 2.41 -12.65
CA TYR A 78 -0.71 1.89 -11.37
C TYR A 78 0.61 2.53 -10.97
N ALA A 79 0.73 2.78 -9.68
CA ALA A 79 2.01 2.89 -8.98
C ALA A 79 2.14 1.66 -8.07
N ALA A 80 3.31 1.07 -8.02
CA ALA A 80 3.49 -0.18 -7.30
C ALA A 80 4.93 -0.33 -6.80
N THR A 81 5.04 -1.01 -5.66
CA THR A 81 6.31 -1.38 -5.04
C THR A 81 6.38 -2.90 -4.98
N TRP A 82 7.52 -3.47 -5.34
CA TRP A 82 7.81 -4.90 -5.26
C TRP A 82 9.04 -5.15 -4.40
N ASP A 83 8.97 -6.16 -3.55
CA ASP A 83 10.12 -6.63 -2.78
C ASP A 83 10.42 -8.09 -3.09
N ARG A 84 11.69 -8.46 -2.97
CA ARG A 84 12.12 -9.86 -3.04
C ARG A 84 12.09 -10.50 -1.66
N ILE A 85 10.90 -10.94 -1.24
CA ILE A 85 10.64 -11.55 0.08
C ILE A 85 9.91 -12.89 -0.10
N ASP A 86 10.44 -13.94 0.52
CA ASP A 86 9.93 -15.30 0.37
C ASP A 86 8.68 -15.59 1.25
N GLU A 87 8.56 -14.94 2.40
CA GLU A 87 7.52 -15.20 3.41
C GLU A 87 6.86 -13.90 3.88
N PRO A 88 5.61 -13.92 4.37
CA PRO A 88 4.64 -15.03 4.39
C PRO A 88 4.12 -15.41 2.98
N GLU A 89 3.31 -16.47 2.89
CA GLU A 89 2.44 -16.70 1.72
C GLU A 89 1.62 -15.43 1.42
N TRP A 90 1.43 -15.09 0.14
CA TRP A 90 0.74 -13.87 -0.27
C TRP A 90 -0.19 -14.12 -1.47
N LYS A 91 -1.19 -13.25 -1.61
CA LYS A 91 -2.11 -13.18 -2.76
C LYS A 91 -2.31 -11.73 -3.15
N ALA A 92 -2.61 -11.46 -4.42
CA ALA A 92 -2.99 -10.13 -4.86
C ALA A 92 -4.09 -10.19 -5.93
N CYS A 93 -4.86 -9.11 -6.03
CA CYS A 93 -5.84 -8.93 -7.09
C CYS A 93 -5.73 -7.52 -7.64
N TYR A 94 -6.05 -7.35 -8.93
CA TYR A 94 -5.98 -6.08 -9.63
C TYR A 94 -7.20 -5.92 -10.53
N ARG A 95 -7.72 -4.70 -10.66
CA ARG A 95 -8.88 -4.39 -11.51
C ARG A 95 -10.09 -5.28 -11.21
N THR A 96 -10.32 -5.55 -9.94
CA THR A 96 -11.37 -6.45 -9.47
C THR A 96 -12.66 -5.68 -9.21
N LYS A 97 -13.79 -6.18 -9.71
CA LYS A 97 -15.10 -5.57 -9.44
C LYS A 97 -15.56 -5.83 -8.01
N PRO A 98 -16.52 -5.05 -7.48
CA PRO A 98 -16.83 -5.05 -6.05
C PRO A 98 -17.37 -6.39 -5.52
N ASP A 99 -18.26 -7.04 -6.26
CA ASP A 99 -18.83 -8.34 -5.85
C ASP A 99 -17.76 -9.44 -5.89
N ASP A 100 -16.92 -9.45 -6.93
CA ASP A 100 -15.78 -10.37 -7.04
C ASP A 100 -14.75 -10.11 -5.93
N PHE A 101 -14.49 -8.84 -5.60
CA PHE A 101 -13.56 -8.44 -4.55
C PHE A 101 -14.04 -8.88 -3.17
N LYS A 102 -15.33 -8.66 -2.85
CA LYS A 102 -15.94 -9.17 -1.60
C LYS A 102 -15.82 -10.68 -1.49
N LYS A 103 -16.05 -11.40 -2.60
CA LYS A 103 -15.91 -12.85 -2.63
C LYS A 103 -14.46 -13.27 -2.35
N LEU A 104 -13.49 -12.67 -3.05
CA LEU A 104 -12.07 -12.98 -2.83
C LEU A 104 -11.62 -12.67 -1.41
N ALA A 105 -11.98 -11.51 -0.87
CA ALA A 105 -11.66 -11.14 0.50
C ALA A 105 -12.24 -12.16 1.51
N SER A 106 -13.48 -12.59 1.32
CA SER A 106 -14.11 -13.62 2.17
C SER A 106 -13.43 -14.98 2.04
N ASP A 107 -13.12 -15.42 0.82
CA ASP A 107 -12.44 -16.69 0.57
C ASP A 107 -11.05 -16.69 1.23
N TYR A 108 -10.27 -15.62 1.02
CA TYR A 108 -8.92 -15.47 1.57
C TYR A 108 -8.92 -15.33 3.09
N ALA A 109 -9.88 -14.61 3.68
CA ALA A 109 -10.05 -14.57 5.13
C ALA A 109 -10.29 -15.98 5.72
N SER A 110 -11.10 -16.81 5.05
CA SER A 110 -11.35 -18.19 5.49
C SER A 110 -10.12 -19.11 5.39
N GLU A 111 -9.15 -18.75 4.55
CA GLU A 111 -7.85 -19.41 4.40
C GLU A 111 -6.77 -18.85 5.35
N GLY A 112 -7.09 -17.85 6.17
CA GLY A 112 -6.17 -17.22 7.11
C GLY A 112 -5.30 -16.10 6.52
N TYR A 113 -5.66 -15.58 5.35
CA TYR A 113 -5.02 -14.40 4.77
C TYR A 113 -5.64 -13.11 5.31
N ARG A 114 -4.81 -12.09 5.44
CA ARG A 114 -5.16 -10.74 5.92
C ARG A 114 -4.86 -9.73 4.83
N LEU A 115 -5.72 -8.75 4.65
CA LEU A 115 -5.39 -7.58 3.83
C LEU A 115 -4.17 -6.88 4.44
N VAL A 116 -3.19 -6.53 3.61
CA VAL A 116 -2.02 -5.71 3.96
C VAL A 116 -1.94 -4.43 3.13
N ASP A 117 -2.64 -4.38 2.00
CA ASP A 117 -2.77 -3.19 1.18
C ASP A 117 -4.10 -3.19 0.42
N LEU A 118 -4.73 -2.03 0.28
CA LEU A 118 -6.07 -1.86 -0.30
C LEU A 118 -6.20 -0.52 -1.02
N CYS A 119 -6.39 -0.58 -2.33
CA CYS A 119 -6.69 0.59 -3.15
C CYS A 119 -8.02 0.41 -3.88
N SER A 120 -8.92 1.38 -3.69
CA SER A 120 -10.13 1.54 -4.48
C SER A 120 -9.92 2.65 -5.51
N TYR A 121 -10.38 2.43 -6.75
CA TYR A 121 -10.26 3.42 -7.83
C TYR A 121 -11.38 3.27 -8.86
N ALA A 122 -11.65 4.32 -9.63
CA ALA A 122 -12.71 4.30 -10.63
C ALA A 122 -12.20 4.61 -12.04
N VAL A 123 -12.61 3.81 -13.01
CA VAL A 123 -12.33 4.00 -14.44
C VAL A 123 -13.66 4.06 -15.17
N ASN A 124 -13.94 5.13 -15.92
CA ASN A 124 -15.23 5.31 -16.59
C ASN A 124 -16.44 5.12 -15.64
N ARG A 125 -16.35 5.62 -14.40
CA ARG A 125 -17.39 5.49 -13.35
C ARG A 125 -17.67 4.05 -12.88
N GLN A 126 -16.89 3.07 -13.32
CA GLN A 126 -16.86 1.74 -12.74
C GLN A 126 -15.76 1.71 -11.67
N ASP A 127 -16.15 1.35 -10.46
CA ASP A 127 -15.21 1.11 -9.37
C ASP A 127 -14.53 -0.25 -9.51
N TYR A 128 -13.26 -0.26 -9.13
CA TYR A 128 -12.35 -1.39 -9.12
C TYR A 128 -11.53 -1.36 -7.84
N TYR A 129 -11.05 -2.54 -7.47
CA TYR A 129 -10.22 -2.77 -6.31
C TYR A 129 -8.91 -3.43 -6.75
N ALA A 130 -7.81 -2.94 -6.19
CA ALA A 130 -6.52 -3.61 -6.17
C ALA A 130 -6.15 -3.84 -4.69
N ALA A 131 -5.65 -5.02 -4.37
CA ALA A 131 -5.33 -5.35 -2.98
C ALA A 131 -4.31 -6.46 -2.89
N ILE A 132 -3.64 -6.50 -1.75
CA ILE A 132 -2.62 -7.46 -1.40
C ILE A 132 -3.02 -8.10 -0.07
N TRP A 133 -2.86 -9.41 0.00
CA TRP A 133 -3.07 -10.19 1.21
C TRP A 133 -1.82 -10.96 1.58
N GLU A 134 -1.58 -11.09 2.87
CA GLU A 134 -0.54 -11.93 3.44
C GLU A 134 -1.12 -12.89 4.46
N LYS A 135 -0.57 -14.09 4.53
CA LYS A 135 -0.98 -15.12 5.48
C LYS A 135 -0.23 -14.95 6.80
N THR A 136 -0.67 -13.99 7.59
CA THR A 136 -0.06 -13.61 8.87
C THR A 136 -1.04 -13.71 10.03
N LEU A 137 -0.51 -13.71 11.25
CA LEU A 137 -1.32 -13.61 12.47
C LEU A 137 -1.64 -12.14 12.76
N GLY A 138 -2.80 -11.88 13.37
CA GLY A 138 -3.18 -10.54 13.82
C GLY A 138 -4.64 -10.47 14.27
N PRO A 139 -5.12 -9.29 14.71
CA PRO A 139 -6.51 -9.07 15.10
C PRO A 139 -7.48 -9.34 13.95
N GLU A 140 -8.66 -9.92 14.20
CA GLU A 140 -9.64 -10.16 13.13
C GLU A 140 -9.92 -8.89 12.31
N GLN A 141 -10.00 -9.04 10.98
CA GLN A 141 -10.26 -7.96 10.04
C GLN A 141 -11.71 -8.02 9.57
N GLU A 142 -12.39 -6.87 9.60
CA GLU A 142 -13.69 -6.70 8.98
C GLU A 142 -13.59 -5.71 7.83
N LEU A 143 -13.99 -6.15 6.63
CA LEU A 143 -13.93 -5.35 5.41
C LEU A 143 -15.30 -4.74 5.09
N GLU A 144 -15.34 -3.42 4.98
CA GLU A 144 -16.48 -2.69 4.42
C GLU A 144 -16.05 -1.99 3.13
N ILE A 145 -16.77 -2.21 2.03
CA ILE A 145 -16.52 -1.52 0.76
C ILE A 145 -17.79 -0.86 0.23
N ARG A 146 -17.61 0.17 -0.62
CA ARG A 146 -18.70 1.03 -1.11
C ARG A 146 -19.51 1.65 0.03
N LEU A 147 -18.86 2.01 1.14
CA LEU A 147 -19.51 2.72 2.25
C LEU A 147 -19.71 4.18 1.83
N PRO A 148 -20.96 4.67 1.66
CA PRO A 148 -21.18 6.05 1.24
C PRO A 148 -20.69 7.03 2.30
N ALA A 149 -20.15 8.18 1.89
CA ALA A 149 -19.65 9.18 2.83
C ALA A 149 -20.70 9.70 3.82
N ALA A 150 -21.99 9.67 3.46
CA ALA A 150 -23.09 10.02 4.35
C ALA A 150 -23.24 9.04 5.53
N ASP A 151 -22.86 7.77 5.33
CA ASP A 151 -22.98 6.72 6.34
C ASP A 151 -21.67 6.47 7.10
N PHE A 152 -20.54 6.95 6.56
CA PHE A 152 -19.21 6.67 7.09
C PHE A 152 -19.05 7.05 8.57
N GLN A 153 -19.49 8.25 8.97
CA GLN A 153 -19.36 8.70 10.37
C GLN A 153 -20.08 7.74 11.32
N LYS A 154 -21.29 7.30 10.96
CA LYS A 154 -22.07 6.38 11.80
C LYS A 154 -21.41 5.01 11.89
N ALA A 155 -20.93 4.48 10.77
CA ALA A 155 -20.19 3.22 10.75
C ALA A 155 -18.90 3.32 11.59
N PHE A 156 -18.17 4.43 11.44
CA PHE A 156 -16.98 4.72 12.23
C PHE A 156 -17.28 4.72 13.73
N ASP A 157 -18.22 5.54 14.19
CA ASP A 157 -18.56 5.65 15.61
C ASP A 157 -18.97 4.28 16.21
N ALA A 158 -19.78 3.50 15.48
CA ALA A 158 -20.16 2.15 15.91
C ALA A 158 -18.96 1.20 16.04
N ARG A 159 -18.00 1.27 15.10
CA ARG A 159 -16.76 0.47 15.14
C ARG A 159 -15.85 0.87 16.29
N ILE A 160 -15.76 2.17 16.57
CA ILE A 160 -15.01 2.69 17.72
C ILE A 160 -15.57 2.17 19.03
N GLU A 161 -16.90 2.17 19.19
CA GLU A 161 -17.60 1.64 20.38
C GLU A 161 -17.37 0.14 20.60
N MET A 162 -17.18 -0.62 19.51
CA MET A 162 -16.84 -2.05 19.57
C MET A 162 -15.34 -2.32 19.82
N GLY A 163 -14.52 -1.29 20.03
CA GLY A 163 -13.08 -1.44 20.24
C GLY A 163 -12.28 -1.71 18.97
N CYS A 164 -12.86 -1.45 17.79
CA CYS A 164 -12.19 -1.57 16.51
C CYS A 164 -11.67 -0.21 16.02
N ARG A 165 -10.63 -0.24 15.18
CA ARG A 165 -10.09 0.94 14.48
C ARG A 165 -9.87 0.58 13.01
N PRO A 166 -9.98 1.53 12.07
CA PRO A 166 -9.57 1.29 10.70
C PRO A 166 -8.05 1.12 10.67
N SER A 167 -7.58 0.03 10.07
CA SER A 167 -6.17 -0.19 9.76
C SER A 167 -5.80 0.26 8.36
N MET A 168 -6.78 0.36 7.46
CA MET A 168 -6.64 0.86 6.08
C MET A 168 -7.88 1.65 5.70
N LEU A 169 -7.70 2.73 4.94
CA LEU A 169 -8.79 3.57 4.47
C LEU A 169 -8.56 4.06 3.05
N SER A 170 -9.22 3.43 2.07
CA SER A 170 -9.22 3.92 0.69
C SER A 170 -10.51 4.65 0.34
N SER A 171 -10.43 5.65 -0.55
CA SER A 171 -11.57 6.47 -0.95
C SER A 171 -11.64 6.74 -2.45
N ILE A 172 -12.86 6.74 -2.98
CA ILE A 172 -13.14 7.03 -4.40
C ILE A 172 -14.36 7.94 -4.56
N ALA A 173 -14.37 8.68 -5.66
CA ALA A 173 -15.59 9.32 -6.14
C ALA A 173 -16.19 8.56 -7.33
N ILE A 174 -17.47 8.21 -7.23
CA ILE A 174 -18.27 7.64 -8.31
C ILE A 174 -19.46 8.57 -8.54
N ASN A 175 -19.61 9.10 -9.76
CA ASN A 175 -20.69 10.03 -10.12
C ASN A 175 -20.81 11.26 -9.20
N GLY A 176 -19.70 11.71 -8.59
CA GLY A 176 -19.68 12.87 -7.69
C GLY A 176 -20.04 12.57 -6.24
N GLU A 177 -20.30 11.30 -5.91
CA GLU A 177 -20.47 10.81 -4.55
C GLU A 177 -19.20 10.09 -4.07
N ASP A 178 -18.86 10.31 -2.81
CA ASP A 178 -17.69 9.70 -2.17
C ASP A 178 -18.08 8.36 -1.54
N TYR A 179 -17.24 7.36 -1.79
CA TYR A 179 -17.34 6.03 -1.20
C TYR A 179 -16.01 5.67 -0.55
N TYR A 180 -16.09 4.92 0.54
CA TYR A 180 -14.95 4.42 1.28
C TYR A 180 -14.88 2.90 1.25
N ALA A 181 -13.65 2.42 1.28
CA ALA A 181 -13.29 1.04 1.57
C ALA A 181 -12.43 1.04 2.83
N VAL A 182 -12.83 0.26 3.83
CA VAL A 182 -12.24 0.28 5.16
C VAL A 182 -11.97 -1.15 5.61
N VAL A 183 -10.76 -1.38 6.13
CA VAL A 183 -10.44 -2.58 6.90
C VAL A 183 -10.44 -2.18 8.36
N TRP A 184 -11.33 -2.76 9.15
CA TRP A 184 -11.41 -2.58 10.60
C TRP A 184 -10.66 -3.71 11.30
N GLU A 185 -9.90 -3.37 12.34
CA GLU A 185 -9.22 -4.34 13.19
C GLU A 185 -9.58 -4.09 14.65
N GLY A 186 -9.76 -5.17 15.42
CA GLY A 186 -9.92 -5.12 16.88
C GLY A 186 -8.62 -4.71 17.58
N ARG A 187 -8.28 -3.43 17.51
CA ARG A 187 -7.07 -2.86 18.11
C ARG A 187 -7.35 -1.47 18.68
N THR A 188 -6.73 -1.15 19.81
CA THR A 188 -6.80 0.18 20.44
C THR A 188 -5.47 0.92 20.48
N GLU A 189 -4.37 0.22 20.16
CA GLU A 189 -3.00 0.75 20.13
C GLU A 189 -2.35 0.46 18.77
N PRO A 190 -1.38 1.30 18.33
CA PRO A 190 -1.03 2.59 18.93
C PRO A 190 -2.19 3.61 18.82
N GLU A 191 -2.19 4.64 19.66
CA GLU A 191 -3.16 5.74 19.54
C GLU A 191 -3.17 6.26 18.09
N CYS A 192 -4.35 6.35 17.47
CA CYS A 192 -4.50 6.81 16.10
C CYS A 192 -5.42 8.03 15.98
N ARG A 193 -5.21 8.81 14.92
CA ARG A 193 -6.10 9.87 14.45
C ARG A 193 -6.52 9.49 13.05
N ILE A 194 -7.83 9.43 12.82
CA ILE A 194 -8.38 9.18 11.49
C ILE A 194 -9.19 10.40 11.08
N ARG A 195 -8.93 10.90 9.88
CA ARG A 195 -9.69 11.99 9.29
C ARG A 195 -10.06 11.60 7.87
N TYR A 196 -11.20 12.10 7.43
CA TYR A 196 -11.74 11.84 6.11
C TYR A 196 -12.52 13.06 5.65
N ARG A 197 -12.76 13.11 4.34
CA ARG A 197 -13.45 14.22 3.68
C ARG A 197 -12.82 15.59 3.95
N LEU A 198 -11.50 15.63 4.15
CA LEU A 198 -10.76 16.87 4.36
C LEU A 198 -10.56 17.60 3.04
N SER A 199 -10.75 18.92 3.03
CA SER A 199 -10.16 19.77 1.99
C SER A 199 -8.64 19.79 2.11
N ASP A 200 -7.93 20.15 1.03
CA ASP A 200 -6.47 20.33 1.05
C ASP A 200 -6.00 21.19 2.24
N ARG A 201 -6.65 22.34 2.48
CA ARG A 201 -6.32 23.21 3.62
C ARG A 201 -6.50 22.52 4.97
N GLN A 202 -7.59 21.78 5.16
CA GLN A 202 -7.83 21.06 6.41
C GLN A 202 -6.81 19.93 6.59
N TYR A 203 -6.52 19.18 5.52
CA TYR A 203 -5.50 18.14 5.52
C TYR A 203 -4.13 18.69 5.92
N GLN A 204 -3.68 19.80 5.33
CA GLN A 204 -2.39 20.40 5.69
C GLN A 204 -2.36 20.89 7.15
N GLN A 205 -3.48 21.41 7.68
CA GLN A 205 -3.59 21.82 9.08
C GLN A 205 -3.48 20.61 10.02
N GLU A 206 -4.29 19.57 9.79
CA GLU A 206 -4.29 18.36 10.61
C GLU A 206 -2.93 17.65 10.56
N LEU A 207 -2.29 17.61 9.38
CA LEU A 207 -0.94 17.06 9.21
C LEU A 207 0.09 17.80 10.07
N ALA A 208 0.06 19.13 10.10
CA ALA A 208 0.96 19.94 10.91
C ALA A 208 0.68 19.72 12.42
N ASP A 209 -0.58 19.81 12.81
CA ASP A 209 -1.02 19.68 14.21
C ASP A 209 -0.67 18.29 14.78
N TYR A 210 -0.87 17.22 14.00
CA TYR A 210 -0.56 15.86 14.43
C TYR A 210 0.94 15.58 14.45
N ARG A 211 1.72 16.17 13.53
CA ARG A 211 3.17 16.09 13.58
C ARG A 211 3.73 16.71 14.86
N GLU A 212 3.23 17.88 15.27
CA GLU A 212 3.62 18.54 16.53
C GLU A 212 3.23 17.70 17.76
N GLN A 213 2.13 16.97 17.68
CA GLN A 213 1.69 16.05 18.72
C GLN A 213 2.43 14.71 18.68
N GLY A 214 3.39 14.48 17.79
CA GLY A 214 4.16 13.23 17.73
C GLY A 214 3.42 12.06 17.09
N PHE A 215 2.49 12.35 16.18
CA PHE A 215 1.90 11.35 15.31
C PHE A 215 2.61 11.34 13.95
N ARG A 216 2.69 10.15 13.35
CA ARG A 216 3.20 9.89 12.01
C ARG A 216 2.03 9.58 11.07
N LEU A 217 2.05 10.17 9.88
CA LEU A 217 1.14 9.78 8.80
C LEU A 217 1.54 8.39 8.30
N VAL A 218 0.59 7.45 8.25
CA VAL A 218 0.83 6.05 7.82
C VAL A 218 -0.01 5.63 6.61
N ASP A 219 -1.14 6.29 6.39
CA ASP A 219 -2.03 6.08 5.24
C ASP A 219 -2.59 7.45 4.85
N VAL A 220 -2.47 7.81 3.57
CA VAL A 220 -3.11 8.95 2.93
C VAL A 220 -3.75 8.49 1.64
N ASN A 221 -5.01 8.89 1.47
CA ASN A 221 -5.79 8.68 0.27
C ASN A 221 -6.30 10.03 -0.23
N SER A 222 -6.32 10.22 -1.55
CA SER A 222 -6.82 11.45 -2.14
C SER A 222 -7.54 11.20 -3.46
N HIS A 223 -8.67 11.89 -3.64
CA HIS A 223 -9.44 11.84 -4.87
C HIS A 223 -10.07 13.20 -5.18
N VAL A 224 -10.65 13.32 -6.38
CA VAL A 224 -11.36 14.54 -6.79
C VAL A 224 -12.85 14.26 -6.90
N ALA A 225 -13.64 14.96 -6.08
CA ALA A 225 -15.10 14.94 -6.10
C ALA A 225 -15.63 16.34 -6.44
N ASN A 226 -16.44 16.46 -7.49
CA ASN A 226 -17.02 17.75 -7.91
C ASN A 226 -15.99 18.89 -8.01
N ARG A 227 -14.82 18.61 -8.62
CA ARG A 227 -13.69 19.53 -8.79
C ARG A 227 -13.01 19.98 -7.48
N THR A 228 -13.30 19.31 -6.38
CA THR A 228 -12.66 19.54 -5.07
C THR A 228 -11.77 18.35 -4.75
N GLU A 229 -10.54 18.63 -4.32
CA GLU A 229 -9.65 17.60 -3.79
C GLU A 229 -10.09 17.24 -2.37
N ILE A 230 -10.26 15.94 -2.15
CA ILE A 230 -10.70 15.36 -0.89
C ILE A 230 -9.61 14.42 -0.41
N PHE A 231 -9.28 14.51 0.88
CA PHE A 231 -8.30 13.67 1.54
C PHE A 231 -8.92 12.86 2.67
N SER A 232 -8.43 11.64 2.82
CA SER A 232 -8.54 10.85 4.03
C SER A 232 -7.15 10.39 4.45
N ALA A 233 -6.96 10.22 5.75
CA ALA A 233 -5.67 9.85 6.29
C ALA A 233 -5.79 9.21 7.67
N ILE A 234 -4.83 8.33 7.96
CA ILE A 234 -4.59 7.70 9.24
C ILE A 234 -3.22 8.15 9.73
N TRP A 235 -3.19 8.68 10.95
CA TRP A 235 -1.98 8.95 11.68
C TRP A 235 -1.89 8.05 12.90
N GLU A 236 -0.70 7.54 13.19
CA GLU A 236 -0.41 6.71 14.36
C GLU A 236 0.59 7.41 15.28
N LYS A 237 0.41 7.27 16.58
CA LYS A 237 1.33 7.82 17.58
C LYS A 237 2.62 7.01 17.52
N ASP A 238 3.70 7.68 17.11
CA ASP A 238 5.00 7.06 16.90
C ASP A 238 6.07 8.16 16.96
N LEU A 239 6.89 8.11 18.02
CA LEU A 239 7.97 9.06 18.25
C LEU A 239 9.33 8.55 17.78
N ASP A 240 9.41 7.26 17.44
CA ASP A 240 10.68 6.57 17.21
C ASP A 240 10.99 6.46 15.71
N THR A 241 9.96 6.35 14.87
CA THR A 241 10.13 6.22 13.43
C THR A 241 10.32 7.57 12.74
N GLU A 242 11.48 7.76 12.10
CA GLU A 242 11.71 8.94 11.28
C GLU A 242 10.90 8.85 9.98
N TRP A 243 10.14 9.92 9.67
CA TRP A 243 9.29 9.95 8.48
C TRP A 243 9.26 11.30 7.78
N LYS A 244 9.02 11.23 6.47
CA LYS A 244 8.91 12.37 5.56
C LYS A 244 7.69 12.19 4.68
N THR A 245 7.05 13.30 4.33
CA THR A 245 5.96 13.31 3.35
C THR A 245 6.11 14.49 2.41
N GLU A 246 5.62 14.31 1.19
CA GLU A 246 5.53 15.36 0.19
C GLU A 246 4.17 15.27 -0.50
N HIS A 247 3.60 16.43 -0.80
CA HIS A 247 2.27 16.52 -1.37
C HIS A 247 2.29 17.17 -2.74
N ARG A 248 1.30 16.80 -3.55
CA ARG A 248 1.05 17.42 -4.85
C ARG A 248 2.26 17.36 -5.80
N LEU A 249 3.05 16.29 -5.74
CA LEU A 249 4.22 16.14 -6.61
C LEU A 249 3.78 15.76 -8.03
N PRO A 250 4.22 16.45 -9.10
CA PRO A 250 4.11 15.89 -10.44
C PRO A 250 5.09 14.72 -10.61
N LEU A 251 4.78 13.76 -11.49
CA LEU A 251 5.55 12.51 -11.68
C LEU A 251 7.07 12.69 -11.75
N ARG A 252 7.57 13.70 -12.49
CA ARG A 252 9.02 13.96 -12.60
C ARG A 252 9.65 14.28 -11.24
N ARG A 253 8.96 15.09 -10.42
CA ARG A 253 9.43 15.48 -9.09
C ARG A 253 9.31 14.32 -8.11
N LEU A 254 8.23 13.53 -8.19
CA LEU A 254 8.09 12.31 -7.40
C LEU A 254 9.28 11.38 -7.62
N LYS A 255 9.61 11.05 -8.88
CA LYS A 255 10.74 10.15 -9.19
C LYS A 255 12.06 10.67 -8.61
N THR A 256 12.41 11.93 -8.89
CA THR A 256 13.63 12.54 -8.34
C THR A 256 13.66 12.54 -6.81
N LYS A 257 12.53 12.81 -6.16
CA LYS A 257 12.43 12.83 -4.70
C LYS A 257 12.51 11.43 -4.11
N HIS A 258 11.84 10.46 -4.71
CA HIS A 258 11.88 9.05 -4.30
C HIS A 258 13.29 8.48 -4.41
N ASP A 259 14.00 8.75 -5.52
CA ASP A 259 15.42 8.34 -5.69
C ASP A 259 16.32 8.96 -4.61
N ALA A 260 16.05 10.20 -4.20
CA ALA A 260 16.77 10.85 -3.11
C ALA A 260 16.43 10.23 -1.75
N MET A 261 15.16 9.90 -1.50
CA MET A 261 14.73 9.24 -0.27
C MET A 261 15.37 7.86 -0.09
N ILE A 262 15.45 7.06 -1.17
CA ILE A 262 16.15 5.77 -1.15
C ILE A 262 17.63 5.95 -0.80
N LYS A 263 18.31 6.93 -1.41
CA LYS A 263 19.72 7.23 -1.08
C LYS A 263 19.93 7.67 0.36
N ASP A 264 18.92 8.36 0.92
CA ASP A 264 18.89 8.72 2.33
C ASP A 264 18.42 7.56 3.22
N GLY A 265 18.22 6.35 2.71
CA GLY A 265 17.84 5.17 3.49
C GLY A 265 16.36 5.11 3.90
N TYR A 266 15.50 5.93 3.31
CA TYR A 266 14.05 5.82 3.49
C TYR A 266 13.45 4.90 2.43
N HIS A 267 12.33 4.29 2.78
CA HIS A 267 11.48 3.55 1.86
C HIS A 267 10.10 4.18 1.77
N LEU A 268 9.47 4.08 0.59
CA LEU A 268 8.08 4.51 0.41
C LEU A 268 7.17 3.56 1.20
N VAL A 269 6.32 4.11 2.04
CA VAL A 269 5.32 3.35 2.82
C VAL A 269 3.92 3.51 2.28
N ASP A 270 3.61 4.67 1.70
CA ASP A 270 2.27 4.96 1.20
C ASP A 270 2.29 6.02 0.10
N LEU A 271 1.31 5.96 -0.81
CA LEU A 271 1.25 6.80 -2.01
C LEU A 271 -0.19 7.08 -2.47
N ALA A 272 -0.74 8.25 -2.17
CA ALA A 272 -1.97 8.69 -2.81
C ALA A 272 -1.72 9.21 -4.24
N VAL A 273 -2.59 8.87 -5.19
CA VAL A 273 -2.54 9.41 -6.55
C VAL A 273 -3.89 9.98 -6.99
N ARG A 274 -3.89 11.20 -7.52
CA ARG A 274 -5.10 11.83 -8.06
C ARG A 274 -4.88 12.57 -9.38
N GLU A 275 -5.86 12.49 -10.27
CA GLU A 275 -6.00 13.42 -11.40
C GLU A 275 -6.70 14.69 -10.90
N SER A 276 -6.01 15.83 -10.95
CA SER A 276 -6.57 17.14 -10.57
C SER A 276 -6.22 18.20 -11.61
N GLY A 277 -7.24 18.87 -12.15
CA GLY A 277 -7.06 19.87 -13.21
C GLY A 277 -6.35 19.27 -14.44
N PRO A 278 -5.23 19.85 -14.92
CA PRO A 278 -4.52 19.35 -16.10
C PRO A 278 -3.52 18.22 -15.81
N GLY A 279 -3.35 17.82 -14.55
CA GLY A 279 -2.21 17.00 -14.11
C GLY A 279 -2.61 15.82 -13.23
N VAL A 280 -1.63 14.93 -13.05
CA VAL A 280 -1.66 13.85 -12.08
C VAL A 280 -0.67 14.19 -10.98
N PHE A 281 -1.12 14.13 -9.74
CA PHE A 281 -0.36 14.49 -8.56
C PHE A 281 -0.29 13.32 -7.61
N TYR A 282 0.85 13.25 -6.92
CA TYR A 282 1.19 12.17 -6.00
C TYR A 282 1.47 12.79 -4.63
N ASP A 283 0.89 12.20 -3.59
CA ASP A 283 1.26 12.44 -2.20
C ASP A 283 1.96 11.20 -1.71
N ALA A 284 3.16 11.35 -1.17
CA ALA A 284 4.00 10.22 -0.83
C ALA A 284 4.44 10.32 0.62
N VAL A 285 4.50 9.18 1.29
CA VAL A 285 4.99 9.03 2.65
C VAL A 285 6.17 8.07 2.63
N TRP A 286 7.25 8.46 3.28
CA TRP A 286 8.45 7.65 3.43
C TRP A 286 8.83 7.53 4.90
N SER A 287 9.35 6.37 5.30
CA SER A 287 9.95 6.15 6.62
C SER A 287 11.29 5.45 6.53
N ARG A 288 12.06 5.54 7.62
CA ARG A 288 13.31 4.80 7.84
C ARG A 288 13.08 3.61 8.74
#